data_AF-A0A1S3TSS7-F1
#
_entry.id   AF-A0A1S3TSS7-F1
#
_cell.length_a   1.000
_cell.length_b   1.000
_cell.length_c   1.000
_cell.angle_alpha   90.00
_cell.angle_beta   90.00
_cell.angle_gamma   90.00
#
_symmetry.space_group_name_H-M   'P 1'
#
loop_
_entity.id
_entity.type
_entity.pdbx_description
1 polymer ?
#
loop_
_entity_poly.entity_id
_entity_poly.type
_entity_poly.pdbx_seq_one_letter_code
_entity_poly.pdbx_strand_id
1 'polypeptide(L)'
;MDAEHLESSVISGFQLATSAGPLCEEPMWGLAFVVEARISPFSGHGDESETPQQSEQYGIFAGQVIATVKDACRAAMLQNKPRLVEAMYFCELNTPTEYLGPMYAVLSRRRARILKEETQGRQPCLAATSTVKGHLSNIDDSLSVRNLQASHYV
;
A
#
# COMPACT_ATOMS: atom_id res chain seq x y z
N MET A 1 -26.89 10.87 -22.60
CA MET A 1 -25.58 11.41 -22.21
C MET A 1 -24.98 10.54 -21.12
N ASP A 2 -24.06 9.67 -21.51
CA ASP A 2 -22.69 9.68 -20.97
C ASP A 2 -22.42 9.25 -19.51
N ALA A 3 -23.27 8.42 -18.89
CA ALA A 3 -22.97 7.87 -17.56
C ALA A 3 -21.89 6.76 -17.60
N GLU A 4 -22.04 5.79 -18.51
CA GLU A 4 -21.09 4.66 -18.65
C GLU A 4 -19.70 5.12 -19.09
N HIS A 5 -19.64 6.10 -19.99
CA HIS A 5 -18.37 6.66 -20.45
C HIS A 5 -17.66 7.48 -19.36
N LEU A 6 -18.42 8.15 -18.47
CA LEU A 6 -17.86 8.84 -17.30
C LEU A 6 -17.30 7.86 -16.27
N GLU A 7 -17.97 6.73 -16.06
CA GLU A 7 -17.52 5.68 -15.14
C GLU A 7 -16.10 5.20 -15.48
N SER A 8 -15.81 4.96 -16.77
CA SER A 8 -14.47 4.56 -17.22
C SER A 8 -13.38 5.58 -16.86
N SER A 9 -13.72 6.87 -16.93
CA SER A 9 -12.84 7.99 -16.58
C SER A 9 -12.64 8.09 -15.07
N VAL A 10 -13.70 7.86 -14.28
CA VAL A 10 -13.60 7.83 -12.81
C VAL A 10 -12.73 6.65 -12.35
N ILE A 11 -12.92 5.46 -12.92
CA ILE A 11 -12.10 4.28 -12.60
C ILE A 11 -10.63 4.54 -12.94
N SER A 12 -10.35 5.12 -14.12
CA SER A 12 -9.00 5.44 -14.55
C SER A 12 -8.34 6.48 -13.64
N GLY A 13 -9.06 7.55 -13.28
CA GLY A 13 -8.58 8.56 -12.34
C GLY A 13 -8.32 8.00 -10.95
N PHE A 14 -9.19 7.10 -10.48
CA PHE A 14 -9.03 6.41 -9.21
C PHE A 14 -7.78 5.50 -9.20
N GLN A 15 -7.59 4.70 -10.25
CA GLN A 15 -6.41 3.86 -10.39
C GLN A 15 -5.12 4.68 -10.35
N LEU A 16 -5.05 5.78 -11.12
CA LEU A 16 -3.91 6.69 -11.10
C LEU A 16 -3.67 7.31 -9.72
N ALA A 17 -4.74 7.68 -9.01
CA ALA A 17 -4.64 8.19 -7.64
C ALA A 17 -4.07 7.13 -6.69
N THR A 18 -4.58 5.91 -6.75
CA THR A 18 -4.16 4.80 -5.87
C THR A 18 -2.76 4.29 -6.14
N SER A 19 -2.29 4.34 -7.39
CA SER A 19 -0.91 3.98 -7.72
C SER A 19 0.11 5.01 -7.23
N ALA A 20 -0.32 6.27 -7.07
CA ALA A 20 0.55 7.40 -6.76
C ALA A 20 -0.01 8.20 -5.57
N GLY A 21 0.27 7.70 -4.38
CA GLY A 21 -0.26 8.21 -3.12
C GLY A 21 0.22 9.63 -2.76
N PRO A 22 -0.50 10.31 -1.85
CA PRO A 22 -0.34 11.74 -1.57
C PRO A 22 0.99 12.15 -0.93
N LEU A 23 1.70 11.23 -0.27
CA LEU A 23 2.89 11.54 0.53
C LEU A 23 4.19 11.37 -0.26
N CYS A 24 4.35 10.21 -0.90
CA CYS A 24 5.62 9.80 -1.53
C CYS A 24 5.43 9.26 -2.96
N GLU A 25 4.26 9.46 -3.59
CA GLU A 25 3.93 8.89 -4.90
C GLU A 25 4.03 7.35 -4.94
N GLU A 26 3.82 6.70 -3.80
CA GLU A 26 3.82 5.24 -3.66
C GLU A 26 2.39 4.69 -3.71
N PRO A 27 2.20 3.40 -4.08
CA PRO A 27 0.89 2.77 -4.05
C PRO A 27 0.23 2.85 -2.68
N MET A 28 -1.04 3.24 -2.63
CA MET A 28 -1.79 3.35 -1.38
C MET A 28 -2.35 2.00 -0.94
N TRP A 29 -2.33 1.73 0.38
CA TRP A 29 -2.79 0.46 0.97
C TRP A 29 -3.71 0.67 2.17
N GLY A 30 -4.62 -0.27 2.42
CA GLY A 30 -5.46 -0.29 3.62
C GLY A 30 -6.56 0.78 3.66
N LEU A 31 -7.06 1.20 2.49
CA LEU A 31 -8.04 2.29 2.35
C LEU A 31 -9.32 1.80 1.68
N ALA A 32 -10.45 2.39 2.05
CA ALA A 32 -11.72 2.24 1.36
C ALA A 32 -12.20 3.62 0.90
N PHE A 33 -12.37 3.80 -0.41
CA PHE A 33 -12.91 5.03 -0.99
C PHE A 33 -14.38 4.83 -1.34
N VAL A 34 -15.20 5.82 -0.99
CA VAL A 34 -16.59 5.93 -1.45
C VAL A 34 -16.64 7.14 -2.37
N VAL A 35 -16.92 6.90 -3.65
CA VAL A 35 -16.98 7.96 -4.66
C VAL A 35 -18.45 8.27 -4.94
N GLU A 36 -18.88 9.46 -4.57
CA GLU A 36 -20.21 9.99 -4.93
C GLU A 36 -20.07 10.97 -6.10
N ALA A 37 -20.58 10.61 -7.27
CA ALA A 37 -20.66 11.49 -8.42
C ALA A 37 -22.02 12.18 -8.47
N ARG A 38 -22.03 13.52 -8.49
CA ARG A 38 -23.25 14.33 -8.71
C ARG A 38 -23.11 15.12 -10.00
N ILE A 39 -23.97 14.84 -10.96
CA ILE A 39 -24.02 15.53 -12.24
C ILE A 39 -25.20 16.50 -12.19
N SER A 40 -24.92 17.79 -12.14
CA SER A 40 -25.95 18.83 -12.31
C SER A 40 -25.84 19.42 -13.72
N PRO A 41 -26.91 19.38 -14.55
CA PRO A 41 -26.87 20.03 -15.84
C PRO A 41 -26.67 21.53 -15.65
N PHE A 42 -25.67 22.09 -16.32
CA PHE A 42 -25.38 23.51 -16.28
C PHE A 42 -26.44 24.26 -17.10
N SER A 43 -27.35 24.97 -16.42
CA SER A 43 -28.36 25.82 -17.05
C SER A 43 -27.77 27.19 -17.40
N GLY A 44 -26.82 27.22 -18.32
CA GLY A 44 -26.15 28.44 -18.77
C GLY A 44 -26.03 28.51 -20.29
N HIS A 45 -26.91 29.32 -20.88
CA HIS A 45 -26.90 29.92 -22.22
C HIS A 45 -26.60 28.99 -23.41
N GLY A 46 -27.69 28.66 -24.12
CA GLY A 46 -27.59 28.23 -25.50
C GLY A 46 -27.02 29.35 -26.37
N ASP A 47 -26.02 29.01 -27.16
CA ASP A 47 -25.97 29.47 -28.54
C ASP A 47 -25.57 28.28 -29.40
N GLU A 48 -26.37 28.08 -30.44
CA GLU A 48 -26.32 26.95 -31.35
C GLU A 48 -25.07 27.05 -32.23
N SER A 49 -24.32 25.96 -32.35
CA SER A 49 -23.53 25.66 -33.56
C SER A 49 -23.19 24.17 -33.55
N GLU A 50 -24.05 23.39 -34.19
CA GLU A 50 -23.76 22.01 -34.56
C GLU A 50 -22.48 21.94 -35.42
N THR A 51 -21.46 21.25 -34.92
CA THR A 51 -20.39 20.69 -35.76
C THR A 51 -19.94 19.32 -35.22
N PRO A 52 -19.47 18.40 -36.09
CA PRO A 52 -19.17 17.01 -35.74
C PRO A 52 -17.81 16.88 -35.04
N GLN A 53 -17.65 17.51 -33.87
CA GLN A 53 -16.47 17.35 -32.99
C GLN A 53 -16.84 16.76 -31.61
N GLN A 54 -17.95 16.02 -31.55
CA GLN A 54 -18.43 15.39 -30.30
C GLN A 54 -17.39 14.42 -29.71
N SER A 55 -16.55 13.77 -30.53
CA SER A 55 -15.51 12.85 -30.06
C SER A 55 -14.28 13.55 -29.45
N GLU A 56 -13.80 14.66 -30.03
CA GLU A 56 -12.66 15.41 -29.47
C GLU A 56 -13.04 16.14 -28.16
N GLN A 57 -14.25 16.71 -28.11
CA GLN A 57 -14.76 17.36 -26.91
C GLN A 57 -14.99 16.35 -25.77
N TYR A 58 -15.38 15.12 -26.10
CA TYR A 58 -15.53 14.03 -25.13
C TYR A 58 -14.17 13.62 -24.52
N GLY A 59 -13.12 13.55 -25.33
CA GLY A 59 -11.76 13.25 -24.85
C GLY A 59 -11.21 14.31 -23.88
N ILE A 60 -11.45 15.59 -24.17
CA ILE A 60 -11.04 16.71 -23.30
C ILE A 60 -11.81 16.67 -21.97
N PHE A 61 -13.11 16.36 -22.01
CA PHE A 61 -13.93 16.23 -20.81
C PHE A 61 -13.52 15.02 -19.95
N ALA A 62 -13.27 13.86 -20.56
CA ALA A 62 -12.80 12.66 -19.88
C ALA A 62 -11.46 12.89 -19.14
N GLY A 63 -10.50 13.56 -19.78
CA GLY A 63 -9.22 13.90 -19.17
C GLY A 63 -9.35 14.83 -17.96
N GLN A 64 -10.26 15.80 -18.02
CA GLN A 64 -10.56 16.69 -16.90
C GLN A 64 -11.17 15.93 -15.72
N VAL A 65 -12.07 14.98 -15.98
CA VAL A 65 -12.66 14.13 -14.94
C VAL A 65 -11.58 13.27 -14.28
N ILE A 66 -10.73 12.62 -15.06
CA ILE A 66 -9.61 11.80 -14.55
C ILE A 66 -8.73 12.63 -13.60
N ALA A 67 -8.32 13.83 -14.03
CA ALA A 67 -7.50 14.73 -13.22
C ALA A 67 -8.22 15.16 -11.93
N THR A 68 -9.50 15.54 -12.04
CA THR A 68 -10.32 15.98 -10.91
C THR A 68 -10.50 14.87 -9.88
N VAL A 69 -10.79 13.64 -10.32
CA VAL A 69 -10.92 12.47 -9.44
C VAL A 69 -9.59 12.20 -8.73
N LYS A 70 -8.47 12.27 -9.46
CA LYS A 70 -7.14 12.07 -8.88
C LYS A 70 -6.86 13.08 -7.76
N ASP A 71 -7.13 14.35 -8.01
CA ASP A 71 -6.88 15.42 -7.06
C ASP A 71 -7.87 15.36 -5.87
N ALA A 72 -9.12 14.98 -6.10
CA ALA A 72 -10.11 14.78 -5.05
C ALA A 72 -9.71 13.62 -4.11
N CYS A 73 -9.28 12.48 -4.63
CA CYS A 73 -8.78 11.36 -3.83
C CYS A 73 -7.56 11.76 -3.00
N ARG A 74 -6.62 12.52 -3.59
CA ARG A 74 -5.43 13.05 -2.90
C ARG A 74 -5.82 14.00 -1.77
N ALA A 75 -6.72 14.94 -2.02
CA ALA A 75 -7.21 15.87 -1.01
C ALA A 75 -7.93 15.16 0.14
N ALA A 76 -8.81 14.20 -0.17
CA ALA A 76 -9.52 13.41 0.82
C ALA A 76 -8.56 12.59 1.72
N MET A 77 -7.48 12.06 1.16
CA MET A 77 -6.45 11.37 1.95
C MET A 77 -5.69 12.32 2.88
N LEU A 78 -5.27 13.49 2.39
CA LEU A 78 -4.56 14.47 3.19
C LEU A 78 -5.38 14.98 4.39
N GLN A 79 -6.71 15.10 4.23
CA GLN A 79 -7.62 15.44 5.33
C GLN A 79 -7.64 14.36 6.43
N ASN A 80 -7.43 13.10 6.07
CA ASN A 80 -7.45 11.96 6.99
C ASN A 80 -6.10 11.68 7.69
N LYS A 81 -5.13 12.60 7.64
CA LYS A 81 -3.80 12.47 8.28
C LYS A 81 -3.13 11.12 7.91
N PRO A 82 -2.71 10.95 6.63
CA PRO A 82 -2.17 9.69 6.16
C PRO A 82 -0.86 9.36 6.88
N ARG A 83 -0.57 8.06 7.02
CA ARG A 83 0.66 7.54 7.63
C ARG A 83 1.38 6.62 6.64
N LEU A 84 2.70 6.59 6.72
CA LEU A 84 3.50 5.64 5.97
C LEU A 84 3.30 4.24 6.56
N VAL A 85 3.07 3.28 5.68
CA VAL A 85 3.02 1.86 6.01
C VAL A 85 4.37 1.27 5.65
N GLU A 86 5.05 0.70 6.64
CA GLU A 86 6.31 0.00 6.42
C GLU A 86 6.04 -1.48 6.19
N ALA A 87 6.62 -2.07 5.15
CA ALA A 87 6.56 -3.51 4.92
C ALA A 87 7.30 -4.27 6.02
N MET A 88 6.71 -5.37 6.49
CA MET A 88 7.21 -6.17 7.60
C MET A 88 7.46 -7.61 7.16
N TYR A 89 8.62 -8.16 7.47
CA TYR A 89 8.85 -9.59 7.28
C TYR A 89 8.34 -10.38 8.46
N PHE A 90 7.66 -11.48 8.18
CA PHE A 90 7.47 -12.54 9.17
C PHE A 90 8.65 -13.51 9.07
N CYS A 91 9.42 -13.57 10.15
CA CYS A 91 10.66 -14.33 10.22
C CYS A 91 10.54 -15.47 11.24
N GLU A 92 10.97 -16.67 10.85
CA GLU A 92 11.14 -17.82 11.74
C GLU A 92 12.63 -18.14 11.85
N LEU A 93 13.20 -17.87 13.03
CA LEU A 93 14.62 -18.03 13.32
C LEU A 93 14.87 -19.28 14.13
N ASN A 94 15.76 -20.15 13.66
CA ASN A 94 16.17 -21.34 14.40
C ASN A 94 17.61 -21.16 14.87
N THR A 95 17.85 -21.17 16.17
CA THR A 95 19.19 -20.90 16.73
C THR A 95 19.47 -21.76 17.96
N PRO A 96 20.68 -22.31 18.11
CA PRO A 96 21.09 -23.00 19.33
C PRO A 96 20.95 -22.11 20.57
N THR A 97 20.64 -22.70 21.72
CA THR A 97 20.38 -21.97 22.97
C THR A 97 21.56 -21.10 23.42
N GLU A 98 22.80 -21.49 23.09
CA GLU A 98 24.02 -20.71 23.34
C GLU A 98 24.09 -19.36 22.61
N TYR A 99 23.42 -19.23 21.45
CA TYR A 99 23.42 -18.02 20.63
C TYR A 99 22.12 -17.20 20.71
N LEU A 100 21.19 -17.57 21.60
CA LEU A 100 19.92 -16.84 21.76
C LEU A 100 20.12 -15.39 22.21
N GLY A 101 21.01 -15.15 23.18
CA GLY A 101 21.30 -13.80 23.68
C GLY A 101 21.77 -12.84 22.57
N PRO A 102 22.82 -13.19 21.81
CA PRO A 102 23.27 -12.41 20.66
C PRO A 102 22.19 -12.20 19.60
N MET A 103 21.38 -13.23 19.31
CA MET A 103 20.27 -13.11 18.35
C MET A 103 19.25 -12.07 18.82
N TYR A 104 18.82 -12.11 20.09
CA TYR A 104 17.92 -11.10 20.66
C TYR A 104 18.50 -9.69 20.61
N ALA A 105 19.81 -9.54 20.81
CA ALA A 105 20.47 -8.24 20.70
C ALA A 105 20.39 -7.67 19.27
N VAL A 106 20.55 -8.51 18.24
CA VAL A 106 20.39 -8.08 16.83
C VAL A 106 18.93 -7.74 16.53
N LEU A 107 17.99 -8.59 16.95
CA LEU A 107 16.56 -8.38 16.75
C LEU A 107 16.07 -7.08 17.40
N SER A 108 16.49 -6.81 18.63
CA SER A 108 16.15 -5.57 19.34
C SER A 108 16.70 -4.32 18.66
N ARG A 109 17.91 -4.40 18.06
CA ARG A 109 18.49 -3.27 17.32
C ARG A 109 17.73 -2.95 16.04
N ARG A 110 17.16 -3.97 15.38
CA ARG A 110 16.35 -3.86 14.15
C ARG A 110 14.85 -3.65 14.42
N ARG A 111 14.49 -3.21 15.64
CA ARG A 111 13.10 -2.97 16.06
C ARG A 111 12.17 -4.17 15.86
N ALA A 112 12.72 -5.39 15.89
CA ALA A 112 11.93 -6.59 15.67
C ALA A 112 10.99 -6.85 16.85
N ARG A 113 9.76 -7.29 16.56
CA ARG A 113 8.80 -7.70 17.59
C ARG A 113 8.73 -9.22 17.67
N ILE A 114 9.14 -9.78 18.80
CA ILE A 114 9.05 -11.22 19.08
C ILE A 114 7.59 -11.58 19.40
N LEU A 115 7.06 -12.59 18.71
CA LEU A 115 5.68 -13.07 18.87
C LEU A 115 5.63 -14.36 19.68
N LYS A 116 6.50 -15.30 19.34
CA LYS A 116 6.54 -16.63 19.95
C LYS A 116 7.97 -17.14 19.99
N GLU A 117 8.33 -17.71 21.13
CA GLU A 117 9.55 -18.47 21.34
C GLU A 117 9.16 -19.91 21.69
N GLU A 118 9.78 -20.88 21.02
CA GLU A 118 9.58 -22.30 21.29
C GLU A 118 10.93 -22.99 21.38
N THR A 119 11.23 -23.57 22.54
CA THR A 119 12.47 -24.33 22.75
C THR A 119 12.18 -25.81 22.50
N GLN A 120 12.74 -26.38 21.44
CA GLN A 120 12.62 -27.81 21.16
C GLN A 120 13.85 -28.56 21.68
N GLY A 121 13.76 -29.05 22.92
CA GLY A 121 14.74 -29.99 23.48
C GLY A 121 14.46 -31.41 23.02
N ARG A 122 14.91 -31.78 21.81
CA ARG A 122 14.58 -33.11 21.25
C ARG A 122 15.50 -34.25 21.72
N GLN A 123 16.68 -33.96 22.26
CA GLN A 123 17.59 -35.00 22.78
C GLN A 123 18.69 -34.41 23.69
N PRO A 124 19.10 -35.10 24.77
CA PRO A 124 20.11 -34.60 25.73
C PRO A 124 21.52 -34.43 25.15
N CYS A 125 21.78 -34.94 23.94
CA CYS A 125 23.08 -34.90 23.27
C CYS A 125 23.14 -33.96 22.04
N LEU A 126 22.01 -33.35 21.64
CA LEU A 126 21.96 -32.35 20.57
C LEU A 126 21.73 -30.97 21.19
N ALA A 127 22.43 -29.95 20.71
CA ALA A 127 22.23 -28.57 21.17
C ALA A 127 20.74 -28.20 21.07
N ALA A 128 20.15 -27.76 22.18
CA ALA A 128 18.75 -27.34 22.20
C ALA A 128 18.57 -26.17 21.24
N THR A 129 17.73 -26.33 20.22
CA THR A 129 17.44 -25.28 19.24
C THR A 129 16.12 -24.61 19.63
N SER A 130 16.12 -23.28 19.61
CA SER A 130 14.91 -22.49 19.87
C SER A 130 14.49 -21.76 18.61
N THR A 131 13.18 -21.77 18.38
CA THR A 131 12.53 -21.13 17.24
C THR A 131 11.87 -19.83 17.69
N VAL A 132 12.26 -18.72 17.07
CA VAL A 132 11.72 -17.39 17.38
C VAL A 132 10.99 -16.83 16.16
N LYS A 133 9.71 -16.49 16.35
CA LYS A 133 8.84 -15.90 15.32
C LYS A 133 8.67 -14.41 15.60
N GLY A 134 8.88 -13.56 14.59
CA GLY A 134 8.80 -12.11 14.78
C GLY A 134 8.53 -11.30 13.52
N HIS A 135 8.15 -10.03 13.73
CA HIS A 135 8.06 -9.03 12.65
C HIS A 135 9.36 -8.25 12.58
N LEU A 136 9.89 -8.06 11.36
CA LEU A 136 11.11 -7.29 11.10
C LEU A 136 10.85 -6.25 10.01
N SER A 137 11.18 -4.99 10.30
CA SER A 137 11.09 -3.87 9.35
C SER A 137 11.98 -4.09 8.11
N ASN A 138 11.44 -3.91 6.91
CA ASN A 138 12.16 -4.14 5.63
C ASN A 138 13.28 -3.11 5.38
N ILE A 139 13.18 -1.90 5.96
CA ILE A 139 14.13 -0.79 5.70
C ILE A 139 15.57 -1.11 6.14
N ASP A 140 15.78 -2.03 7.08
CA ASP A 140 17.11 -2.33 7.65
C ASP A 140 17.90 -3.42 6.89
N ASP A 141 17.35 -4.03 5.84
CA ASP A 141 17.83 -5.34 5.36
C ASP A 141 18.78 -5.31 4.16
N SER A 142 19.86 -4.53 4.24
CA SER A 142 20.86 -4.51 3.16
C SER A 142 21.78 -5.74 3.12
N LEU A 143 21.97 -6.53 4.19
CA LEU A 143 23.16 -7.40 4.25
C LEU A 143 23.15 -8.71 5.08
N SER A 144 22.07 -9.17 5.74
CA SER A 144 22.19 -10.35 6.64
C SER A 144 21.25 -11.54 6.44
N VAL A 145 20.26 -11.45 5.56
CA VAL A 145 19.24 -12.51 5.43
C VAL A 145 19.58 -13.47 4.29
N ARG A 146 20.69 -14.20 4.42
CA ARG A 146 20.98 -15.34 3.53
C ARG A 146 20.45 -16.68 4.06
N ASN A 147 19.94 -16.71 5.30
CA ASN A 147 19.51 -17.95 5.97
C ASN A 147 18.13 -17.88 6.65
N LEU A 148 17.34 -16.80 6.51
CA LEU A 148 15.95 -16.82 6.99
C LEU A 148 15.00 -17.16 5.85
N GLN A 149 14.08 -18.08 6.11
CA GLN A 149 12.82 -18.14 5.38
C GLN A 149 11.95 -16.96 5.86
N ALA A 150 12.17 -15.79 5.27
CA ALA A 150 11.31 -14.63 5.49
C ALA A 150 10.15 -14.67 4.49
N SER A 151 8.92 -14.57 4.99
CA SER A 151 7.75 -14.37 4.14
C SER A 151 7.38 -12.89 4.16
N HIS A 152 7.23 -12.28 2.98
CA HIS A 152 6.86 -10.87 2.86
C HIS A 152 5.41 -10.69 3.32
N TYR A 153 5.21 -9.86 4.34
CA TYR A 153 3.89 -9.51 4.85
C TYR A 153 3.70 -8.00 4.74
N VAL A 154 2.56 -7.58 4.20
CA VAL A 154 2.17 -6.16 4.10
C VAL A 154 1.21 -5.86 5.23
#